data_AF-A0A1R1BBS6-F1
#
_entry.id   AF-A0A1R1BBS6-F1
#
_cell.length_a   1.000
_cell.length_b   1.000
_cell.length_c   1.000
_cell.angle_alpha   90.00
_cell.angle_beta   90.00
_cell.angle_gamma   90.00
#
_symmetry.space_group_name_H-M   'P 1'
#
loop_
_entity.id
_entity.type
_entity.pdbx_description
1 polymer ?
#
loop_
_entity_poly.entity_id
_entity_poly.type
_entity_poly.pdbx_seq_one_letter_code
_entity_poly.pdbx_strand_id
1 'polypeptide(L)'
;MKLIFLDIDGVLVTSNSLIPSDKYFGHTFDPNCVRKFIEILTATKAKIVISSSWREGRTLTQLQSIFRANGLEDCVIGVTPSFNDETIRGIEIQTYLDAFDDLEGFVIIDDEEEMGELEPFLVVTDFRTGITESVKDDVINRLMMNKQ
;
A
#
# COMPACT_ATOMS: atom_id res chain seq x y z
N MET A 1 -16.57 -1.54 -2.96
CA MET A 1 -15.48 -1.14 -2.05
C MET A 1 -14.26 -0.68 -2.83
N LYS A 2 -13.51 0.33 -2.32
CA LYS A 2 -12.25 0.80 -2.92
C LYS A 2 -11.03 0.21 -2.24
N LEU A 3 -10.03 -0.18 -3.02
CA LEU A 3 -8.80 -0.79 -2.51
C LEU A 3 -7.56 0.06 -2.81
N ILE A 4 -6.58 -0.01 -1.90
CA ILE A 4 -5.20 0.39 -2.13
C ILE A 4 -4.34 -0.86 -1.96
N PHE A 5 -3.67 -1.29 -3.03
CA PHE A 5 -2.60 -2.26 -2.95
C PHE A 5 -1.32 -1.50 -2.58
N LEU A 6 -0.77 -1.84 -1.42
CA LEU A 6 0.22 -1.01 -0.74
C LEU A 6 1.52 -1.77 -0.53
N ASP A 7 2.60 -1.28 -1.13
CA ASP A 7 3.95 -1.56 -0.65
C ASP A 7 4.27 -0.74 0.62
N ILE A 8 5.27 -1.17 1.39
CA ILE A 8 5.68 -0.54 2.64
C ILE A 8 7.04 0.14 2.47
N ASP A 9 8.04 -0.57 1.95
CA ASP A 9 9.36 0.00 1.73
C ASP A 9 9.29 0.92 0.51
N GLY A 10 9.92 2.09 0.59
CA GLY A 10 9.79 3.15 -0.40
C GLY A 10 8.44 3.86 -0.48
N VAL A 11 7.41 3.41 0.26
CA VAL A 11 6.10 4.08 0.34
C VAL A 11 5.88 4.72 1.72
N LEU A 12 5.82 3.90 2.77
CA LEU A 12 5.63 4.33 4.16
C LEU A 12 6.94 4.26 4.96
N VAL A 13 7.90 3.43 4.56
CA VAL A 13 9.26 3.42 5.08
C VAL A 13 10.16 4.01 4.02
N THR A 14 10.86 5.10 4.32
CA THR A 14 11.68 5.83 3.33
C THR A 14 13.15 5.77 3.71
N SER A 15 14.07 5.90 2.74
CA SER A 15 15.50 6.03 3.06
C SER A 15 15.84 7.31 3.86
N ASN A 16 14.99 8.34 3.79
CA ASN A 16 15.08 9.51 4.65
C ASN A 16 14.69 9.24 6.12
N SER A 17 14.02 8.11 6.39
CA SER A 17 13.47 7.76 7.70
C SER A 17 13.67 6.26 8.03
N LEU A 18 14.89 5.74 7.88
CA LEU A 18 15.26 4.36 8.27
C LEU A 18 15.51 4.22 9.78
N ILE A 19 14.46 4.42 10.57
CA ILE A 19 14.53 4.30 12.03
C ILE A 19 14.00 2.91 12.42
N PRO A 20 14.79 2.07 13.10
CA PRO A 20 14.30 0.79 13.61
C PRO A 20 13.13 0.99 14.57
N SER A 21 12.11 0.13 14.47
CA SER A 21 10.99 0.15 15.41
C SER A 21 11.35 -0.53 16.73
N ASP A 22 10.90 0.05 17.84
CA ASP A 22 10.91 -0.56 19.17
C ASP A 22 9.68 -1.45 19.44
N LYS A 23 8.68 -1.41 18.54
CA LYS A 23 7.39 -2.11 18.69
C LYS A 23 7.29 -3.41 17.89
N TYR A 24 8.07 -3.54 16.82
CA TYR A 24 8.04 -4.69 15.91
C TYR A 24 9.36 -4.84 15.14
N PHE A 25 9.60 -6.01 14.56
CA PHE A 25 10.77 -6.24 13.71
C PHE A 25 10.61 -5.53 12.36
N GLY A 26 11.37 -4.47 12.14
CA GLY A 26 11.35 -3.63 10.94
C GLY A 26 11.66 -2.16 11.24
N HIS A 27 11.34 -1.27 10.31
CA HIS A 27 11.47 0.18 10.47
C HIS A 27 10.13 0.84 10.82
N THR A 28 10.17 1.96 11.55
CA THR A 28 9.00 2.81 11.79
C THR A 28 8.54 3.45 10.49
N PHE A 29 7.23 3.68 10.34
CA PHE A 29 6.75 4.43 9.18
C PHE A 29 7.17 5.90 9.29
N ASP A 30 7.55 6.50 8.16
CA ASP A 30 7.84 7.91 8.01
C ASP A 30 6.59 8.72 8.40
N PRO A 31 6.64 9.55 9.45
CA PRO A 31 5.49 10.31 9.93
C PRO A 31 4.88 11.23 8.86
N ASN A 32 5.68 11.74 7.92
CA ASN A 32 5.19 12.58 6.83
C ASN A 32 4.41 11.76 5.80
N CYS A 33 4.81 10.53 5.53
CA CYS A 33 4.08 9.61 4.66
C CYS A 33 2.78 9.17 5.34
N VAL A 34 2.83 8.80 6.62
CA VAL A 34 1.65 8.42 7.41
C VAL A 34 0.60 9.53 7.44
N ARG A 35 1.00 10.79 7.68
CA ARG A 35 0.05 11.92 7.66
C ARG A 35 -0.70 12.01 6.34
N LYS A 36 0.01 11.97 5.21
CA LYS A 36 -0.60 12.05 3.87
C LYS A 36 -1.45 10.82 3.56
N PHE A 37 -1.01 9.64 4.00
CA PHE A 37 -1.76 8.42 3.82
C PHE A 37 -3.08 8.41 4.63
N ILE A 38 -3.09 8.99 5.84
CA ILE A 38 -4.32 9.22 6.61
C ILE A 38 -5.27 10.15 5.84
N GLU A 39 -4.77 11.20 5.18
CA GLU A 39 -5.60 12.07 4.33
C GLU A 39 -6.22 11.29 3.16
N ILE A 40 -5.44 10.43 2.48
CA ILE A 40 -5.93 9.53 1.42
C ILE A 40 -7.06 8.63 1.92
N LEU A 41 -6.83 7.90 3.02
CA LEU A 41 -7.81 6.98 3.58
C LEU A 41 -9.08 7.72 4.03
N THR A 42 -8.91 8.92 4.60
CA THR A 42 -10.03 9.74 5.06
C THR A 42 -10.89 10.22 3.90
N ALA A 43 -10.27 10.67 2.80
CA ALA A 43 -10.97 11.18 1.62
C ALA A 43 -11.64 10.06 0.80
N THR A 44 -10.95 8.94 0.63
CA THR A 44 -11.37 7.87 -0.31
C THR A 44 -12.21 6.78 0.36
N LYS A 45 -12.09 6.63 1.69
CA LYS A 45 -12.61 5.49 2.46
C LYS A 45 -12.09 4.13 1.97
N ALA A 46 -10.97 4.11 1.26
CA ALA A 46 -10.38 2.88 0.75
C ALA A 46 -9.87 1.99 1.89
N LYS A 47 -9.84 0.68 1.62
CA LYS A 47 -9.20 -0.34 2.46
C LYS A 47 -7.88 -0.78 1.85
N ILE A 48 -7.00 -1.31 2.67
CA ILE A 48 -5.64 -1.67 2.28
C ILE A 48 -5.54 -3.18 2.12
N VAL A 49 -4.96 -3.58 0.99
CA VAL A 49 -4.41 -4.91 0.77
C VAL A 49 -2.90 -4.75 0.69
N ILE A 50 -2.17 -5.42 1.56
CA ILE A 50 -0.70 -5.30 1.57
C ILE A 50 -0.15 -6.14 0.42
N SER A 51 0.56 -5.47 -0.48
CA SER A 51 1.30 -6.09 -1.57
C SER A 51 2.81 -6.11 -1.30
N SER A 52 3.27 -5.80 -0.10
CA SER A 52 4.71 -5.77 0.24
C SER A 52 5.31 -7.12 0.60
N SER A 53 6.62 -7.27 0.42
CA SER A 53 7.45 -8.37 0.95
C SER A 53 7.32 -8.54 2.47
N TRP A 54 6.86 -7.51 3.19
CA TRP A 54 6.58 -7.61 4.63
C TRP A 54 5.55 -8.67 4.98
N ARG A 55 4.70 -9.10 4.03
CA ARG A 55 3.77 -10.23 4.20
C ARG A 55 4.49 -11.56 4.38
N GLU A 56 5.72 -11.68 3.89
CA GLU A 56 6.52 -12.89 4.04
C GLU A 56 6.91 -13.10 5.50
N GLY A 57 6.53 -14.25 6.06
CA GLY A 57 6.77 -14.57 7.46
C GLY A 57 5.89 -13.80 8.46
N ARG A 58 4.89 -13.02 8.02
CA ARG A 58 3.94 -12.34 8.91
C ARG A 58 2.49 -12.70 8.56
N THR A 59 1.70 -12.96 9.60
CA THR A 59 0.25 -13.10 9.48
C THR A 59 -0.43 -11.76 9.25
N LEU A 60 -1.64 -11.76 8.68
CA LEU A 60 -2.46 -10.56 8.53
C LEU A 60 -2.64 -9.81 9.87
N THR A 61 -2.87 -10.52 10.97
CA THR A 61 -3.02 -9.91 12.30
C THR A 61 -1.76 -9.19 12.77
N GLN A 62 -0.57 -9.73 12.46
CA GLN A 62 0.70 -9.07 12.78
C GLN A 62 0.88 -7.79 11.95
N LEU A 63 0.55 -7.84 10.65
CA LEU A 63 0.60 -6.66 9.78
C LEU A 63 -0.40 -5.59 10.23
N GLN A 64 -1.64 -5.97 10.57
CA GLN A 64 -2.62 -5.06 11.15
C GLN A 64 -2.10 -4.42 12.45
N SER A 65 -1.38 -5.17 13.28
CA SER A 65 -0.78 -4.64 14.51
C SER A 65 0.34 -3.63 14.23
N ILE A 66 1.14 -3.84 13.19
CA ILE A 66 2.15 -2.88 12.72
C ILE A 66 1.48 -1.58 12.27
N PHE A 67 0.42 -1.66 11.46
CA PHE A 67 -0.32 -0.47 11.01
C PHE A 67 -0.93 0.30 12.18
N ARG A 68 -1.57 -0.40 13.13
CA ARG A 68 -2.08 0.22 14.38
C ARG A 68 -0.97 0.89 15.18
N ALA A 69 0.20 0.26 15.30
CA ALA A 69 1.36 0.82 16.02
C ALA A 69 1.90 2.12 15.40
N ASN A 70 1.56 2.40 14.14
CA ASN A 70 1.89 3.61 13.38
C ASN A 70 0.67 4.55 13.17
N GLY A 71 -0.44 4.35 13.90
CA GLY A 71 -1.60 5.24 13.86
C GLY A 71 -2.56 5.00 12.67
N LEU A 72 -2.44 3.87 11.98
CA LEU A 72 -3.32 3.46 10.89
C LEU A 72 -4.27 2.34 11.37
N GLU A 73 -5.36 2.74 12.02
CA GLU A 73 -6.30 1.81 12.63
C GLU A 73 -7.32 1.24 11.61
N ASP A 74 -7.57 -0.08 11.71
CA ASP A 74 -8.64 -0.82 11.01
C ASP A 74 -8.78 -0.57 9.49
N CYS A 75 -7.65 -0.32 8.83
CA CYS A 75 -7.56 -0.04 7.41
C CYS A 75 -7.10 -1.26 6.58
N VAL A 76 -6.31 -2.17 7.14
CA VAL A 76 -5.79 -3.37 6.46
C VAL A 76 -6.77 -4.54 6.54
N ILE A 77 -7.21 -5.03 5.38
CA ILE A 77 -8.21 -6.10 5.27
C ILE A 77 -7.64 -7.40 4.68
N GLY A 78 -6.47 -7.34 4.05
CA GLY A 78 -5.92 -8.49 3.34
C GLY A 78 -4.44 -8.31 2.98
N VAL A 79 -3.89 -9.38 2.42
CA VAL A 79 -2.56 -9.45 1.82
C VAL A 79 -2.70 -10.13 0.47
N THR A 80 -1.88 -9.74 -0.51
CA THR A 80 -1.77 -10.52 -1.75
C THR A 80 -1.13 -11.88 -1.46
N PRO A 81 -1.34 -12.90 -2.32
CA PRO A 81 -0.47 -14.08 -2.30
C PRO A 81 0.99 -13.68 -2.51
N SER A 82 1.91 -14.51 -2.01
CA SER A 82 3.34 -14.45 -2.34
C SER A 82 3.67 -15.65 -3.19
N PHE A 83 4.13 -15.44 -4.42
CA PHE A 83 4.62 -16.52 -5.28
C PHE A 83 6.15 -16.65 -5.13
N ASN A 84 6.85 -17.05 -6.18
CA ASN A 84 8.30 -17.09 -6.20
C ASN A 84 8.88 -15.73 -6.59
N ASP A 85 10.17 -15.53 -6.33
CA ASP A 85 10.90 -14.28 -6.62
C ASP A 85 10.96 -13.90 -8.12
N GLU A 86 10.55 -14.80 -9.02
CA GLU A 86 10.47 -14.55 -10.47
C GLU A 86 9.11 -13.98 -10.90
N THR A 87 8.14 -13.94 -9.99
CA THR A 87 6.78 -13.44 -10.28
C THR A 87 6.70 -11.94 -10.00
N ILE A 88 6.30 -11.16 -11.00
CA ILE A 88 6.11 -9.72 -10.82
C ILE A 88 4.93 -9.43 -9.89
N ARG A 89 5.03 -8.32 -9.13
CA ARG A 89 4.03 -7.88 -8.15
C ARG A 89 2.62 -7.77 -8.73
N GLY A 90 2.52 -7.34 -9.98
CA GLY A 90 1.24 -7.22 -10.70
C GLY A 90 0.45 -8.53 -10.77
N ILE A 91 1.11 -9.69 -10.88
CA ILE A 91 0.44 -11.01 -10.95
C ILE A 91 -0.19 -11.38 -9.59
N GLU A 92 0.50 -11.06 -8.49
CA GLU A 92 -0.01 -11.29 -7.14
C GLU A 92 -1.24 -10.42 -6.85
N ILE A 93 -1.19 -9.15 -7.28
CA ILE A 93 -2.30 -8.22 -7.18
C ILE A 93 -3.49 -8.70 -8.04
N GLN A 94 -3.24 -9.10 -9.29
CA GLN A 94 -4.28 -9.64 -10.17
C GLN A 94 -4.95 -10.88 -9.57
N THR A 95 -4.16 -11.79 -8.99
CA THR A 95 -4.70 -12.99 -8.34
C THR A 95 -5.61 -12.63 -7.16
N TYR A 96 -5.27 -11.60 -6.39
CA TYR A 96 -6.14 -11.11 -5.32
C TYR A 96 -7.42 -10.50 -5.90
N LEU A 97 -7.31 -9.69 -6.95
CA LEU A 97 -8.44 -9.04 -7.62
C LEU A 97 -9.43 -10.06 -8.19
N ASP A 98 -8.94 -11.14 -8.81
CA ASP A 98 -9.77 -12.21 -9.40
C ASP A 98 -10.65 -12.93 -8.36
N ALA A 99 -10.23 -12.91 -7.09
CA ALA A 99 -10.94 -13.52 -5.97
C ALA A 99 -11.74 -12.51 -5.14
N PHE A 100 -11.69 -11.20 -5.48
CA PHE A 100 -12.28 -10.14 -4.68
C PHE A 100 -13.60 -9.63 -5.29
N ASP A 101 -14.71 -9.91 -4.60
CA ASP A 101 -16.03 -9.40 -4.97
C ASP A 101 -16.25 -7.94 -4.53
N ASP A 102 -17.23 -7.26 -5.13
CA ASP A 102 -17.65 -5.89 -4.79
C ASP A 102 -16.56 -4.81 -4.95
N LEU A 103 -15.71 -4.91 -5.98
CA LEU A 103 -14.72 -3.88 -6.29
C LEU A 103 -15.35 -2.65 -6.98
N GLU A 104 -15.20 -1.47 -6.39
CA GLU A 104 -15.61 -0.18 -6.99
C GLU A 104 -14.44 0.54 -7.71
N GLY A 105 -13.20 0.20 -7.34
CA GLY A 105 -12.00 0.81 -7.88
C GLY A 105 -10.79 0.52 -7.01
N PHE A 106 -9.60 0.58 -7.60
CA PHE A 106 -8.36 0.37 -6.88
C PHE A 106 -7.23 1.22 -7.43
N VAL A 107 -6.16 1.29 -6.66
CA VAL A 107 -4.88 1.88 -7.03
C VAL A 107 -3.76 1.06 -6.42
N ILE A 108 -2.59 1.08 -7.03
CA ILE A 108 -1.37 0.47 -6.51
C ILE A 108 -0.42 1.61 -6.13
N ILE A 109 0.17 1.53 -4.93
CA ILE A 109 1.21 2.47 -4.48
C ILE A 109 2.44 1.65 -4.15
N ASP A 110 3.48 1.83 -4.96
CA ASP A 110 4.71 1.04 -4.93
C ASP A 110 5.87 1.89 -5.48
N ASP A 111 7.10 1.66 -5.04
CA ASP A 111 8.29 2.27 -5.64
C ASP A 111 8.92 1.40 -6.75
N GLU A 112 8.44 0.16 -6.91
CA GLU A 112 8.71 -0.68 -8.08
C GLU A 112 7.84 -0.28 -9.29
N GLU A 113 8.41 -0.25 -10.49
CA GLU A 113 7.70 0.17 -11.72
C GLU A 113 7.01 -0.99 -12.46
N GLU A 114 7.47 -2.24 -12.28
CA GLU A 114 7.02 -3.39 -13.08
C GLU A 114 5.72 -4.02 -12.54
N MET A 115 4.59 -3.62 -13.11
CA MET A 115 3.25 -4.13 -12.74
C MET A 115 2.55 -4.88 -13.88
N GLY A 116 3.19 -5.04 -15.04
CA GLY A 116 2.60 -5.69 -16.22
C GLY A 116 1.33 -4.98 -16.67
N GLU A 117 0.24 -5.71 -16.86
CA GLU A 117 -1.05 -5.11 -17.28
C GLU A 117 -1.64 -4.13 -16.25
N LEU A 118 -1.14 -4.14 -15.01
CA LEU A 118 -1.60 -3.25 -13.95
C LEU A 118 -0.85 -1.93 -13.84
N GLU A 119 0.15 -1.68 -14.69
CA GLU A 119 0.87 -0.39 -14.76
C GLU A 119 -0.06 0.84 -14.84
N PRO A 120 -1.18 0.84 -15.58
CA PRO A 120 -2.09 1.98 -15.59
C PRO A 120 -2.72 2.33 -14.23
N PHE A 121 -2.72 1.39 -13.28
CA PHE A 121 -3.25 1.57 -11.92
C PHE A 121 -2.17 1.93 -10.89
N LEU A 122 -0.89 1.94 -11.31
CA LEU A 122 0.25 2.24 -10.47
C LEU A 122 0.42 3.76 -10.27
N VAL A 123 0.65 4.13 -9.01
CA VAL A 123 1.18 5.43 -8.60
C VAL A 123 2.56 5.17 -8.01
N VAL A 124 3.59 5.44 -8.81
CA VAL A 124 4.98 5.19 -8.46
C VAL A 124 5.45 6.16 -7.37
N THR A 125 6.09 5.64 -6.34
CA THR A 125 6.82 6.42 -5.32
C THR A 125 8.33 6.36 -5.54
N ASP A 126 9.08 7.16 -4.78
CA ASP A 126 10.54 7.12 -4.76
C ASP A 126 11.00 6.65 -3.38
N PHE A 127 11.91 5.68 -3.33
CA PHE A 127 12.38 5.06 -2.08
C PHE A 127 12.85 6.07 -1.02
N ARG A 128 13.33 7.25 -1.43
CA ARG A 128 13.77 8.31 -0.55
C ARG A 128 12.63 9.14 0.02
N THR A 129 11.55 9.37 -0.72
CA THR A 129 10.52 10.34 -0.32
C THR A 129 9.16 9.72 -0.03
N GLY A 130 8.87 8.52 -0.52
CA GLY A 130 7.59 7.86 -0.37
C GLY A 130 6.41 8.71 -0.81
N ILE A 131 5.38 8.74 0.02
CA ILE A 131 4.16 9.50 -0.28
C ILE A 131 4.43 11.01 -0.17
N THR A 132 4.57 11.64 -1.33
CA THR A 132 4.60 13.11 -1.50
C THR A 132 3.17 13.68 -1.62
N GLU A 133 3.03 15.00 -1.64
CA GLU A 133 1.72 15.64 -1.90
C GLU A 133 1.19 15.29 -3.31
N SER A 134 2.06 15.18 -4.32
CA SER A 134 1.64 14.77 -5.67
C SER A 134 1.12 13.34 -5.72
N VAL A 135 1.79 12.41 -5.02
CA VAL A 135 1.34 11.02 -4.91
C VAL A 135 -0.02 10.95 -4.22
N LYS A 136 -0.17 11.70 -3.12
CA LYS A 136 -1.42 11.79 -2.37
C LYS A 136 -2.58 12.28 -3.24
N ASP A 137 -2.37 13.37 -3.97
CA ASP A 137 -3.41 13.97 -4.82
C ASP A 137 -3.77 13.05 -6.00
N ASP A 138 -2.79 12.38 -6.63
CA ASP A 138 -3.04 11.41 -7.70
C ASP A 138 -3.89 10.23 -7.21
N VAL A 139 -3.52 9.64 -6.07
CA VAL A 139 -4.28 8.54 -5.46
C VAL A 139 -5.73 8.94 -5.16
N ILE A 140 -5.93 10.12 -4.57
CA ILE A 140 -7.28 10.61 -4.27
C ILE A 140 -8.08 10.81 -5.57
N ASN A 141 -7.49 11.41 -6.60
CA ASN A 141 -8.15 11.64 -7.88
C ASN A 141 -8.57 10.31 -8.53
N ARG A 142 -7.68 9.33 -8.64
CA ARG A 142 -7.97 8.01 -9.24
C ARG A 142 -9.11 7.29 -8.53
N LEU A 143 -9.16 7.34 -7.20
CA LEU A 143 -10.18 6.66 -6.42
C LEU A 143 -11.51 7.42 -6.32
N MET A 144 -11.55 8.71 -6.65
CA MET A 144 -12.74 9.55 -6.50
C MET A 144 -13.39 9.96 -7.83
N MET A 145 -12.64 9.95 -8.94
CA MET A 145 -13.15 10.43 -10.23
C MET A 145 -13.95 9.39 -11.04
N ASN A 146 -14.02 8.13 -10.61
CA ASN A 146 -14.81 7.07 -11.28
C ASN A 146 -16.34 7.17 -11.01
N LYS A 147 -16.88 8.37 -10.81
CA LYS A 147 -18.33 8.65 -10.78
C LYS A 147 -18.73 9.42 -12.04
N GLN A 148 -18.74 8.73 -13.19
CA GLN A 148 -19.56 9.14 -14.34
C GLN A 148 -20.30 7.93 -14.90
#